data_AF-A0A8B9HF92-F1
#
_entry.id   AF-A0A8B9HF92-F1
#
_cell.length_a   1.000
_cell.length_b   1.000
_cell.length_c   1.000
_cell.angle_alpha   90.00
_cell.angle_beta   90.00
_cell.angle_gamma   90.00
#
_symmetry.space_group_name_H-M   'P 1'
#
loop_
_entity.id
_entity.type
_entity.pdbx_description
1 polymer ?
#
loop_
_entity_poly.entity_id
_entity_poly.type
_entity_poly.pdbx_seq_one_letter_code
_entity_poly.pdbx_strand_id
1 'polypeptide(L)'
;MQTFGRGKRVGYWLSEKKIKKLNFLTFVDMCRKRGIEMVQLDLSQPLEEQGPLDAIIHKLTDHIVEADQNITEALLLVQSVQEYIDAHPETVILDPLPAIRTLLDRFKSYTLIHKIEESMKDDRICSPSFMVLSNECGPDMLEQLHVNGITFPFICKTQVAHGTNSHEMAIIFSEEDLKDIRPPCVIQSFINHNAVLYKVFVVGEAYSVVERPSIRNFPSGPTGQSACRPQTSTLHHLLCKRDRRAISFNSHHVSKPESSSHLTSRENLEGQCRTPSNDVIQKISRCLRQTLGVSLFGIDIIINNQTGQHAVIDINAFPGYEGVPEFFNDLLAHLTNILQDHLPGGPLRVNGVAQSLPVACEVSCGSCWVIDSEGMKKDSHQGLSCCNSDLAPKYQHHCRSTLAAEAPSQ
;
A
#
# COMPACT_ATOMS: atom_id res chain seq x y z
N MET A 1 -18.29 21.24 -21.18
CA MET A 1 -18.24 21.95 -19.88
C MET A 1 -18.97 21.07 -18.86
N GLN A 2 -18.26 20.45 -17.91
CA GLN A 2 -18.87 19.63 -16.86
C GLN A 2 -19.53 20.56 -15.82
N THR A 3 -20.86 20.56 -15.76
CA THR A 3 -21.69 21.44 -14.91
C THR A 3 -22.15 20.79 -13.60
N PHE A 4 -21.62 19.62 -13.25
CA PHE A 4 -22.28 18.69 -12.31
C PHE A 4 -21.87 18.81 -10.83
N GLY A 5 -20.83 19.58 -10.49
CA GLY A 5 -20.41 19.79 -9.09
C GLY A 5 -21.11 20.96 -8.38
N ARG A 6 -22.01 21.66 -9.07
CA ARG A 6 -22.59 22.92 -8.58
C ARG A 6 -23.56 22.64 -7.42
N GLY A 7 -23.25 23.20 -6.25
CA GLY A 7 -24.06 23.08 -5.04
C GLY A 7 -23.72 21.88 -4.15
N LYS A 8 -22.67 21.12 -4.49
CA LYS A 8 -22.13 20.07 -3.62
C LYS A 8 -21.25 20.67 -2.53
N ARG A 9 -21.29 20.12 -1.31
CA ARG A 9 -20.53 20.59 -0.16
C ARG A 9 -19.59 19.51 0.35
N VAL A 10 -18.30 19.80 0.35
CA VAL A 10 -17.24 18.85 0.68
C VAL A 10 -16.47 19.34 1.90
N GLY A 11 -16.54 18.55 2.98
CA GLY A 11 -15.71 18.73 4.16
C GLY A 11 -14.29 18.24 3.90
N TYR A 12 -13.28 18.87 4.49
CA TYR A 12 -11.94 18.30 4.51
C TYR A 12 -11.27 18.46 5.87
N TRP A 13 -10.55 17.42 6.28
CA TRP A 13 -9.70 17.44 7.47
C TRP A 13 -8.29 16.96 7.15
N LEU A 14 -7.33 17.88 7.24
CA LEU A 14 -5.91 17.60 7.04
C LEU A 14 -5.12 18.37 8.10
N SER A 15 -4.04 17.79 8.62
CA SER A 15 -3.13 18.54 9.49
C SER A 15 -2.56 19.76 8.77
N GLU A 16 -2.28 20.85 9.50
CA GLU A 16 -1.71 22.07 8.92
C GLU A 16 -0.43 21.78 8.11
N LYS A 17 0.40 20.86 8.61
CA LYS A 17 1.61 20.39 7.93
C LYS A 17 1.29 19.80 6.56
N LYS A 18 0.22 19.01 6.44
CA LYS A 18 -0.20 18.42 5.17
C LYS A 18 -0.85 19.43 4.24
N ILE A 19 -1.67 20.36 4.76
CA ILE A 19 -2.26 21.47 3.99
C ILE A 19 -1.14 22.30 3.33
N LYS A 20 -0.15 22.72 4.13
CA LYS A 20 1.01 23.48 3.65
C LYS A 20 1.83 22.68 2.63
N LYS A 21 2.15 21.42 2.94
CA LYS A 21 2.99 20.58 2.06
C LYS A 21 2.34 20.30 0.70
N LEU A 22 1.03 20.04 0.68
CA LEU A 22 0.31 19.81 -0.58
C LEU A 22 -0.04 21.12 -1.30
N ASN A 23 0.04 22.27 -0.62
CA ASN A 23 -0.57 23.52 -1.08
C ASN A 23 -2.09 23.34 -1.34
N PHE A 24 -2.78 22.68 -0.40
CA PHE A 24 -4.16 22.18 -0.60
C PHE A 24 -5.20 23.30 -0.82
N LEU A 25 -4.89 24.55 -0.43
CA LEU A 25 -5.77 25.69 -0.71
C LEU A 25 -5.94 25.95 -2.22
N THR A 26 -4.95 25.58 -3.04
CA THR A 26 -5.08 25.64 -4.50
C THR A 26 -6.19 24.70 -4.99
N PHE A 27 -6.27 23.49 -4.42
CA PHE A 27 -7.34 22.56 -4.73
C PHE A 27 -8.71 23.07 -4.27
N VAL A 28 -8.78 23.66 -3.07
CA VAL A 28 -10.00 24.30 -2.56
C VAL A 28 -10.53 25.35 -3.54
N ASP A 29 -9.66 26.20 -4.08
CA ASP A 29 -10.04 27.20 -5.08
C ASP A 29 -10.46 26.59 -6.42
N MET A 30 -9.82 25.48 -6.85
CA MET A 30 -10.24 24.73 -8.03
C MET A 30 -11.66 24.16 -7.89
N CYS A 31 -11.98 23.58 -6.72
CA CYS A 31 -13.32 23.09 -6.41
C CYS A 31 -14.36 24.21 -6.41
N ARG A 32 -14.07 25.35 -5.78
CA ARG A 32 -14.96 26.52 -5.76
C ARG A 32 -15.26 27.05 -7.15
N LYS A 33 -14.27 27.09 -8.05
CA LYS A 33 -14.45 27.45 -9.47
C LYS A 33 -15.36 26.47 -10.22
N ARG A 34 -15.49 25.22 -9.76
CA ARG A 34 -16.44 24.22 -10.27
C ARG A 34 -17.80 24.26 -9.56
N GLY A 35 -18.00 25.19 -8.63
CA GLY A 35 -19.24 25.33 -7.87
C GLY A 35 -19.38 24.36 -6.70
N ILE A 36 -18.29 23.70 -6.29
CA ILE A 36 -18.24 22.84 -5.11
C ILE A 36 -17.86 23.71 -3.90
N GLU A 37 -18.71 23.73 -2.89
CA GLU A 37 -18.40 24.34 -1.60
C GLU A 37 -17.40 23.48 -0.84
N MET A 38 -16.35 24.10 -0.32
CA MET A 38 -15.28 23.42 0.42
C MET A 38 -15.23 23.98 1.84
N VAL A 39 -15.37 23.10 2.83
CA VAL A 39 -15.39 23.44 4.25
C VAL A 39 -14.22 22.76 4.95
N GLN A 40 -13.36 23.53 5.61
CA GLN A 40 -12.36 22.95 6.49
C GLN A 40 -13.05 22.52 7.78
N LEU A 41 -12.99 21.24 8.09
CA LEU A 41 -13.64 20.69 9.28
C LEU A 41 -12.83 20.99 10.54
N ASP A 42 -13.52 21.40 11.59
CA ASP A 42 -13.02 21.51 12.95
C ASP A 42 -13.54 20.34 13.77
N LEU A 43 -12.69 19.37 14.07
CA LEU A 43 -13.07 18.16 14.84
C LEU A 43 -13.16 18.42 16.35
N SER A 44 -12.92 19.65 16.81
CA SER A 44 -13.24 20.07 18.18
C SER A 44 -14.71 20.49 18.34
N GLN A 45 -15.44 20.66 17.24
CA GLN A 45 -16.86 20.99 17.20
C GLN A 45 -17.67 19.82 16.62
N PRO A 46 -18.97 19.70 16.94
CA PRO A 46 -19.84 18.70 16.33
C PRO A 46 -19.85 18.81 14.80
N LEU A 47 -19.74 17.68 14.10
CA LEU A 47 -19.79 17.64 12.63
C LEU A 47 -21.20 17.97 12.09
N GLU A 48 -22.24 17.70 12.87
CA GLU A 48 -23.63 18.08 12.58
C GLU A 48 -23.79 19.57 12.27
N GLU A 49 -23.11 20.43 13.03
CA GLU A 49 -23.17 21.89 12.87
C GLU A 49 -22.39 22.39 11.67
N GLN A 50 -21.52 21.54 11.11
CA GLN A 50 -20.66 21.83 9.97
C GLN A 50 -21.23 21.28 8.67
N GLY A 51 -22.24 20.40 8.75
CA GLY A 51 -22.95 19.80 7.62
C GLY A 51 -24.18 20.59 7.15
N PRO A 52 -24.99 20.05 6.23
CA PRO A 52 -24.82 18.74 5.58
C PRO A 52 -23.60 18.70 4.64
N LEU A 53 -22.99 17.52 4.47
CA LEU A 53 -21.83 17.28 3.61
C LEU A 53 -22.17 16.19 2.59
N ASP A 54 -21.76 16.37 1.33
CA ASP A 54 -21.86 15.31 0.32
C ASP A 54 -20.63 14.38 0.36
N ALA A 55 -19.47 14.89 0.78
CA ALA A 55 -18.25 14.11 0.94
C ALA A 55 -17.30 14.70 2.00
N ILE A 56 -16.43 13.86 2.54
CA ILE A 56 -15.35 14.23 3.45
C ILE A 56 -14.02 13.71 2.91
N ILE A 57 -13.07 14.62 2.66
CA ILE A 57 -11.67 14.28 2.33
C ILE A 57 -10.84 14.37 3.61
N HIS A 58 -10.22 13.29 4.07
CA HIS A 58 -9.47 13.35 5.32
C HIS A 58 -8.15 12.58 5.29
N LYS A 59 -7.25 12.95 6.21
CA LYS A 59 -6.11 12.11 6.58
C LYS A 59 -6.01 12.00 8.10
N LEU A 60 -6.91 11.24 8.71
CA LEU A 60 -7.00 11.03 10.17
C LEU A 60 -5.99 10.02 10.72
N THR A 61 -4.99 9.64 9.92
CA THR A 61 -4.05 8.55 10.25
C THR A 61 -3.41 8.69 11.62
N ASP A 62 -2.98 9.90 12.00
CA ASP A 62 -2.30 10.13 13.28
C ASP A 62 -3.27 9.99 14.46
N HIS A 63 -4.48 10.56 14.36
CA HIS A 63 -5.52 10.45 15.39
C HIS A 63 -5.99 9.00 15.56
N ILE A 64 -6.08 8.23 14.46
CA ILE A 64 -6.44 6.81 14.53
C ILE A 64 -5.34 6.01 15.24
N VAL A 65 -4.07 6.27 14.96
CA VAL A 65 -2.95 5.61 15.66
C VAL A 65 -2.94 5.98 17.14
N GLU A 66 -3.14 7.25 17.48
CA GLU A 66 -3.22 7.71 18.88
C GLU A 66 -4.42 7.10 19.61
N ALA A 67 -5.57 6.99 18.95
CA ALA A 67 -6.75 6.32 19.48
C ALA A 67 -6.47 4.83 19.76
N ASP A 68 -5.78 4.14 18.85
CA ASP A 68 -5.40 2.74 19.02
C ASP A 68 -4.34 2.54 20.13
N GLN A 69 -3.63 3.61 20.52
CA GLN A 69 -2.74 3.67 21.68
C GLN A 69 -3.46 4.03 22.98
N ASN A 70 -4.79 4.11 22.97
CA ASN A 70 -5.65 4.50 24.09
C ASN A 70 -5.45 5.94 24.58
N ILE A 71 -5.08 6.87 23.70
CA ILE A 71 -5.10 8.29 24.02
C ILE A 71 -6.57 8.77 24.03
N THR A 72 -7.06 9.18 25.20
CA THR A 72 -8.47 9.49 25.45
C THR A 72 -9.03 10.54 24.50
N GLU A 73 -8.30 11.63 24.27
CA GLU A 73 -8.75 12.73 23.40
C GLU A 73 -8.90 12.26 21.95
N ALA A 74 -7.94 11.46 21.47
CA ALA A 74 -7.98 10.89 20.13
C ALA A 74 -9.10 9.84 19.97
N LEU A 75 -9.33 9.01 21.00
CA LEU A 75 -10.45 8.07 21.05
C LEU A 75 -11.79 8.78 20.89
N LEU A 76 -12.05 9.82 21.69
CA LEU A 76 -13.29 10.58 21.64
C LEU A 76 -13.48 11.27 20.28
N LEU A 77 -12.41 11.84 19.72
CA LEU A 77 -12.46 12.49 18.41
C LEU A 77 -12.77 11.48 17.29
N VAL A 78 -12.06 10.35 17.25
CA VAL A 78 -12.30 9.32 16.22
C VAL A 78 -13.68 8.69 16.38
N GLN A 79 -14.16 8.52 17.62
CA GLN A 79 -15.52 8.06 17.89
C GLN A 79 -16.57 9.05 17.38
N SER A 80 -16.43 10.35 17.66
CA SER A 80 -17.34 11.39 17.16
C SER A 80 -17.41 11.41 15.63
N VAL A 81 -16.26 11.25 14.95
CA VAL A 81 -16.23 11.14 13.49
C VAL A 81 -16.96 9.88 13.02
N GLN A 82 -16.77 8.74 13.69
CA GLN A 82 -17.46 7.50 13.35
C GLN A 82 -18.97 7.62 13.55
N GLU A 83 -19.43 8.24 14.63
CA GLU A 83 -20.85 8.47 14.90
C GLU A 83 -21.51 9.33 13.81
N TYR A 84 -20.83 10.38 13.33
CA TYR A 84 -21.30 11.17 12.19
C TYR A 84 -21.38 10.34 10.90
N ILE A 85 -20.35 9.53 10.61
CA ILE A 85 -20.34 8.67 9.42
C ILE A 85 -21.49 7.65 9.46
N ASP A 86 -21.76 7.08 10.63
CA ASP A 86 -22.83 6.10 10.82
C ASP A 86 -24.22 6.74 10.70
N ALA A 87 -24.36 7.99 11.15
CA ALA A 87 -25.60 8.77 11.03
C ALA A 87 -25.88 9.29 9.61
N HIS A 88 -24.83 9.47 8.79
CA HIS A 88 -24.90 10.06 7.45
C HIS A 88 -24.34 9.14 6.36
N PRO A 89 -24.99 8.00 6.05
CA PRO A 89 -24.54 7.07 5.02
C PRO A 89 -24.52 7.66 3.60
N GLU A 90 -25.19 8.80 3.37
CA GLU A 90 -25.13 9.58 2.14
C GLU A 90 -23.81 10.34 1.95
N THR A 91 -23.04 10.58 3.03
CA THR A 91 -21.76 11.30 2.97
C THR A 91 -20.64 10.37 2.51
N VAL A 92 -20.01 10.69 1.38
CA VAL A 92 -18.89 9.88 0.87
C VAL A 92 -17.60 10.16 1.64
N ILE A 93 -16.97 9.13 2.21
CA ILE A 93 -15.74 9.28 3.02
C ILE A 93 -14.50 8.89 2.20
N LEU A 94 -13.57 9.83 2.00
CA LEU A 94 -12.31 9.67 1.26
C LEU A 94 -11.15 9.66 2.27
N ASP A 95 -10.73 8.50 2.78
CA ASP A 95 -11.20 7.12 2.47
C ASP A 95 -11.77 6.43 3.73
N PRO A 96 -12.61 5.38 3.62
CA PRO A 96 -13.29 4.79 4.77
C PRO A 96 -12.35 4.42 5.94
N LEU A 97 -12.73 4.76 7.18
CA LEU A 97 -11.89 4.53 8.36
C LEU A 97 -11.42 3.07 8.52
N PRO A 98 -12.24 2.03 8.26
CA PRO A 98 -11.77 0.64 8.31
C PRO A 98 -10.61 0.37 7.35
N ALA A 99 -10.66 0.95 6.16
CA ALA A 99 -9.60 0.81 5.16
C ALA A 99 -8.31 1.51 5.61
N ILE A 100 -8.44 2.70 6.19
CA ILE A 100 -7.31 3.42 6.79
C ILE A 100 -6.67 2.59 7.91
N ARG A 101 -7.47 1.98 8.80
CA ARG A 101 -6.98 1.10 9.88
C ARG A 101 -6.21 -0.11 9.35
N THR A 102 -6.60 -0.68 8.21
CA THR A 102 -5.82 -1.74 7.55
C THR A 102 -4.46 -1.22 7.09
N LEU A 103 -4.40 -0.03 6.49
CA LEU A 103 -3.16 0.58 5.99
C LEU A 103 -2.24 1.12 7.10
N LEU A 104 -2.73 1.26 8.33
CA LEU A 104 -1.94 1.67 9.49
C LEU A 104 -1.20 0.53 10.17
N ASP A 105 -1.49 -0.73 9.81
CA ASP A 105 -0.81 -1.92 10.30
C ASP A 105 -0.13 -2.64 9.13
N ARG A 106 1.21 -2.71 9.17
CA ARG A 106 2.00 -3.34 8.09
C ARG A 106 1.70 -4.82 7.94
N PHE A 107 1.44 -5.54 9.03
CA PHE A 107 1.09 -6.96 8.94
C PHE A 107 -0.24 -7.16 8.23
N LYS A 108 -1.27 -6.35 8.58
CA LYS A 108 -2.56 -6.39 7.89
C LYS A 108 -2.42 -6.00 6.42
N SER A 109 -1.63 -4.97 6.12
CA SER A 109 -1.36 -4.51 4.76
C SER A 109 -0.66 -5.58 3.92
N TYR A 110 0.38 -6.24 4.45
CA TYR A 110 1.13 -7.28 3.74
C TYR A 110 0.31 -8.56 3.59
N THR A 111 -0.49 -8.92 4.59
CA THR A 111 -1.45 -10.02 4.49
C THR A 111 -2.47 -9.78 3.38
N LEU A 112 -2.95 -8.55 3.24
CA LEU A 112 -3.84 -8.20 2.13
C LEU A 112 -3.14 -8.30 0.78
N ILE A 113 -1.93 -7.73 0.64
CA ILE A 113 -1.15 -7.80 -0.60
C ILE A 113 -0.94 -9.26 -1.04
N HIS A 114 -0.57 -10.13 -0.09
CA HIS A 114 -0.34 -11.53 -0.37
C HIS A 114 -1.61 -12.24 -0.87
N LYS A 115 -2.76 -11.98 -0.23
CA LYS A 115 -4.06 -12.49 -0.72
C LYS A 115 -4.41 -11.97 -2.11
N ILE A 116 -4.09 -10.71 -2.41
CA ILE A 116 -4.31 -10.12 -3.73
C ILE A 116 -3.44 -10.82 -4.79
N GLU A 117 -2.16 -11.04 -4.50
CA GLU A 117 -1.25 -11.80 -5.36
C GLU A 117 -1.80 -13.20 -5.66
N GLU A 118 -2.17 -13.97 -4.62
CA GLU A 118 -2.74 -15.32 -4.76
C GLU A 118 -4.02 -15.31 -5.62
N SER A 119 -4.87 -14.30 -5.43
CA SER A 119 -6.13 -14.17 -6.19
C SER A 119 -5.89 -13.81 -7.66
N MET A 120 -4.86 -13.00 -7.95
CA MET A 120 -4.59 -12.51 -9.29
C MET A 120 -3.92 -13.57 -10.17
N LYS A 121 -3.17 -14.51 -9.59
CA LYS A 121 -2.41 -15.55 -10.31
C LYS A 121 -1.58 -14.98 -11.46
N ASP A 122 -0.96 -13.83 -11.23
CA ASP A 122 -0.13 -13.13 -12.22
C ASP A 122 1.34 -13.35 -11.84
N ASP A 123 2.04 -14.22 -12.58
CA ASP A 123 3.42 -14.63 -12.30
C ASP A 123 4.43 -13.46 -12.29
N ARG A 124 4.01 -12.27 -12.72
CA ARG A 124 4.84 -11.05 -12.71
C ARG A 124 4.80 -10.32 -11.37
N ILE A 125 3.99 -10.75 -10.42
CA ILE A 125 3.87 -10.17 -9.07
C ILE A 125 4.51 -11.15 -8.08
N CYS A 126 5.15 -10.63 -7.04
CA CYS A 126 5.62 -11.43 -5.91
C CYS A 126 5.38 -10.70 -4.59
N SER A 127 4.86 -11.36 -3.56
CA SER A 127 4.90 -10.86 -2.18
C SER A 127 6.13 -11.44 -1.48
N PRO A 128 7.07 -10.61 -1.00
CA PRO A 128 8.18 -11.12 -0.21
C PRO A 128 7.65 -11.74 1.08
N SER A 129 8.15 -12.92 1.45
CA SER A 129 7.81 -13.58 2.72
C SER A 129 7.96 -12.61 3.89
N PHE A 130 6.97 -12.59 4.78
CA PHE A 130 6.96 -11.69 5.94
C PHE A 130 6.30 -12.38 7.14
N MET A 131 6.64 -11.95 8.35
CA MET A 131 5.97 -12.36 9.59
C MET A 131 6.04 -11.25 10.64
N VAL A 132 5.20 -11.36 11.68
CA VAL A 132 5.23 -10.47 12.85
C VAL A 132 6.08 -11.10 13.94
N LEU A 133 6.95 -10.28 14.52
CA LEU A 133 7.61 -10.55 15.78
C LEU A 133 7.01 -9.65 16.85
N SER A 134 6.27 -10.24 17.77
CA SER A 134 5.65 -9.51 18.90
C SER A 134 6.61 -9.36 20.08
N ASN A 135 7.48 -10.35 20.29
CA ASN A 135 8.40 -10.44 21.43
C ASN A 135 9.84 -10.54 20.95
N GLU A 136 10.78 -10.37 21.88
CA GLU A 136 12.21 -10.56 21.63
C GLU A 136 12.52 -11.95 21.05
N CYS A 137 13.56 -12.02 20.23
CA CYS A 137 13.94 -13.25 19.54
C CYS A 137 14.36 -14.34 20.54
N GLY A 138 13.63 -15.46 20.52
CA GLY A 138 13.92 -16.65 21.31
C GLY A 138 14.88 -17.63 20.62
N PRO A 139 15.20 -18.76 21.28
CA PRO A 139 16.06 -19.80 20.71
C PRO A 139 15.47 -20.48 19.46
N ASP A 140 14.15 -20.40 19.27
CA ASP A 140 13.41 -20.96 18.14
C ASP A 140 13.33 -20.01 16.93
N MET A 141 13.90 -18.80 17.03
CA MET A 141 13.80 -17.76 15.99
C MET A 141 14.23 -18.25 14.60
N LEU A 142 15.32 -19.02 14.51
CA LEU A 142 15.78 -19.57 13.22
C LEU A 142 14.79 -20.57 12.61
N GLU A 143 14.17 -21.41 13.43
CA GLU A 143 13.15 -22.35 12.98
C GLU A 143 11.91 -21.60 12.50
N GLN A 144 11.48 -20.57 13.23
CA GLN A 144 10.37 -19.70 12.83
C GLN A 144 10.66 -19.01 11.49
N LEU A 145 11.86 -18.47 11.29
CA LEU A 145 12.27 -17.88 10.01
C LEU A 145 12.17 -18.91 8.87
N HIS A 146 12.67 -20.13 9.09
CA HIS A 146 12.66 -21.18 8.10
C HIS A 146 11.23 -21.62 7.73
N VAL A 147 10.38 -21.87 8.71
CA VAL A 147 8.98 -22.28 8.52
C VAL A 147 8.17 -21.22 7.77
N ASN A 148 8.45 -19.93 8.01
CA ASN A 148 7.78 -18.82 7.33
C ASN A 148 8.49 -18.39 6.02
N GLY A 149 9.52 -19.12 5.57
CA GLY A 149 10.24 -18.82 4.34
C GLY A 149 10.96 -17.46 4.34
N ILE A 150 11.34 -16.96 5.51
CA ILE A 150 12.15 -15.74 5.65
C ILE A 150 13.61 -16.10 5.46
N THR A 151 14.33 -15.32 4.64
CA THR A 151 15.75 -15.56 4.34
C THR A 151 16.58 -14.31 4.62
N PHE A 152 17.87 -14.52 4.90
CA PHE A 152 18.82 -13.42 5.04
C PHE A 152 19.28 -12.87 3.66
N PRO A 153 19.46 -11.55 3.52
CA PRO A 153 19.07 -10.55 4.51
C PRO A 153 17.56 -10.32 4.53
N PHE A 154 17.03 -9.87 5.67
CA PHE A 154 15.65 -9.40 5.79
C PHE A 154 15.60 -8.01 6.42
N ILE A 155 14.52 -7.28 6.14
CA ILE A 155 14.26 -5.95 6.67
C ILE A 155 13.22 -6.02 7.80
N CYS A 156 13.53 -5.38 8.93
CA CYS A 156 12.65 -5.14 10.05
C CYS A 156 12.01 -3.76 9.92
N LYS A 157 10.70 -3.69 10.05
CA LYS A 157 9.90 -2.46 10.03
C LYS A 157 8.98 -2.46 11.25
N THR A 158 8.69 -1.31 11.84
CA THR A 158 7.68 -1.24 12.91
C THR A 158 6.33 -1.80 12.43
N GLN A 159 5.55 -2.44 13.30
CA GLN A 159 4.22 -2.93 12.89
C GLN A 159 3.27 -1.78 12.54
N VAL A 160 3.27 -0.73 13.36
CA VAL A 160 2.55 0.53 13.07
C VAL A 160 3.21 1.19 11.86
N ALA A 161 2.42 1.48 10.82
CA ALA A 161 2.91 1.92 9.51
C ALA A 161 3.09 3.46 9.40
N HIS A 162 2.44 4.24 10.26
CA HIS A 162 2.45 5.71 10.23
C HIS A 162 2.79 6.32 11.59
N GLY A 163 3.37 7.52 11.58
CA GLY A 163 3.70 8.29 12.79
C GLY A 163 5.21 8.52 12.97
N THR A 164 5.57 9.27 14.01
CA THR A 164 6.95 9.77 14.23
C THR A 164 8.01 8.67 14.28
N ASN A 165 7.66 7.50 14.84
CA ASN A 165 8.59 6.39 15.04
C ASN A 165 8.38 5.24 14.04
N SER A 166 7.47 5.36 13.07
CA SER A 166 7.14 4.24 12.15
C SER A 166 8.16 4.02 11.02
N HIS A 167 9.18 4.87 10.99
CA HIS A 167 10.15 4.96 9.89
C HIS A 167 11.53 4.41 10.24
N GLU A 168 11.77 4.03 11.49
CA GLU A 168 12.98 3.34 11.92
C GLU A 168 12.92 1.88 11.45
N MET A 169 13.95 1.46 10.72
CA MET A 169 14.06 0.14 10.12
C MET A 169 15.45 -0.44 10.37
N ALA A 170 15.56 -1.75 10.26
CA ALA A 170 16.85 -2.44 10.31
C ALA A 170 16.94 -3.48 9.20
N ILE A 171 18.14 -3.73 8.65
CA ILE A 171 18.41 -4.89 7.80
C ILE A 171 19.31 -5.84 8.57
N ILE A 172 18.90 -7.10 8.67
CA ILE A 172 19.58 -8.16 9.40
C ILE A 172 20.21 -9.11 8.39
N PHE A 173 21.50 -9.41 8.54
CA PHE A 173 22.28 -10.19 7.56
C PHE A 173 22.60 -11.61 8.04
N SER A 174 22.56 -11.84 9.35
CA SER A 174 22.98 -13.10 9.95
C SER A 174 22.26 -13.37 11.28
N GLU A 175 22.44 -14.59 11.80
CA GLU A 175 21.93 -14.99 13.11
C GLU A 175 22.50 -14.11 14.24
N GLU A 176 23.76 -13.69 14.15
CA GLU A 176 24.43 -12.85 15.16
C GLU A 176 23.78 -11.45 15.30
N ASP A 177 23.11 -11.00 14.25
CA ASP A 177 22.43 -9.71 14.15
C ASP A 177 20.99 -9.76 14.69
N LEU A 178 20.45 -10.95 15.04
CA LEU A 178 19.06 -11.08 15.53
C LEU A 178 18.80 -10.28 16.83
N LYS A 179 19.84 -10.09 17.64
CA LYS A 179 19.79 -9.25 18.86
C LYS A 179 19.51 -7.77 18.60
N ASP A 180 19.70 -7.30 17.36
CA ASP A 180 19.48 -5.90 16.99
C ASP A 180 18.04 -5.63 16.52
N ILE A 181 17.19 -6.67 16.48
CA ILE A 181 15.76 -6.56 16.18
C ILE A 181 15.04 -5.91 17.37
N ARG A 182 14.10 -5.01 17.08
CA ARG A 182 13.28 -4.32 18.08
C ARG A 182 11.79 -4.60 17.86
N PRO A 183 11.23 -5.62 18.53
CA PRO A 183 9.80 -5.90 18.53
C PRO A 183 8.98 -4.82 19.28
N PRO A 184 7.67 -4.66 18.99
CA PRO A 184 6.93 -5.36 17.96
C PRO A 184 7.26 -4.85 16.55
N CYS A 185 7.57 -5.77 15.64
CA CYS A 185 7.96 -5.43 14.27
C CYS A 185 7.46 -6.46 13.25
N VAL A 186 7.41 -6.03 11.99
CA VAL A 186 7.25 -6.91 10.84
C VAL A 186 8.62 -7.13 10.23
N ILE A 187 8.99 -8.39 10.08
CA ILE A 187 10.18 -8.78 9.30
C ILE A 187 9.72 -9.21 7.91
N GLN A 188 10.50 -8.86 6.90
CA GLN A 188 10.21 -9.17 5.50
C GLN A 188 11.50 -9.50 4.77
N SER A 189 11.54 -10.60 4.01
CA SER A 189 12.71 -10.97 3.19
C SER A 189 13.13 -9.80 2.29
N PHE A 190 14.41 -9.48 2.27
CA PHE A 190 14.93 -8.40 1.44
C PHE A 190 15.05 -8.86 0.00
N ILE A 191 14.58 -8.02 -0.93
CA ILE A 191 14.69 -8.28 -2.37
C ILE A 191 15.70 -7.29 -2.95
N ASN A 192 16.73 -7.79 -3.61
CA ASN A 192 17.62 -6.95 -4.41
C ASN A 192 16.85 -6.37 -5.61
N HIS A 193 16.91 -5.05 -5.77
CA HIS A 193 16.08 -4.30 -6.72
C HIS A 193 16.81 -3.10 -7.32
N ASN A 194 18.15 -3.15 -7.36
CA ASN A 194 18.97 -2.18 -8.08
C ASN A 194 18.82 -0.73 -7.60
N ALA A 195 18.52 -0.55 -6.30
CA ALA A 195 18.41 0.75 -5.63
C ALA A 195 17.35 1.70 -6.21
N VAL A 196 16.33 1.19 -6.91
CA VAL A 196 15.24 2.00 -7.48
C VAL A 196 13.90 1.59 -6.87
N LEU A 197 13.20 2.57 -6.29
CA LEU A 197 11.84 2.43 -5.81
C LEU A 197 10.89 3.12 -6.79
N TYR A 198 9.83 2.43 -7.19
CA TYR A 198 8.75 3.00 -7.99
C TYR A 198 7.56 3.31 -7.10
N LYS A 199 7.38 4.59 -6.77
CA LYS A 199 6.20 5.06 -6.02
C LYS A 199 5.03 5.24 -6.98
N VAL A 200 4.05 4.36 -6.89
CA VAL A 200 2.78 4.50 -7.59
C VAL A 200 1.84 5.31 -6.71
N PHE A 201 1.55 6.54 -7.11
CA PHE A 201 0.58 7.39 -6.46
C PHE A 201 -0.78 7.23 -7.14
N VAL A 202 -1.76 6.71 -6.41
CA VAL A 202 -3.12 6.44 -6.90
C VAL A 202 -4.08 7.54 -6.43
N VAL A 203 -4.91 8.00 -7.36
CA VAL A 203 -6.01 8.96 -7.13
C VAL A 203 -7.23 8.44 -7.88
N GLY A 204 -8.06 7.66 -7.19
CA GLY A 204 -9.22 7.01 -7.79
C GLY A 204 -8.81 6.07 -8.92
N GLU A 205 -9.32 6.32 -10.13
CA GLU A 205 -8.98 5.55 -11.33
C GLU A 205 -7.61 5.92 -11.95
N ALA A 206 -7.06 7.08 -11.60
CA ALA A 206 -5.78 7.54 -12.12
C ALA A 206 -4.61 7.10 -11.23
N TYR A 207 -3.44 6.95 -11.82
CA TYR A 207 -2.19 6.79 -11.08
C TYR A 207 -1.01 7.43 -11.81
N SER A 208 0.01 7.81 -11.04
CA SER A 208 1.30 8.30 -11.53
C SER A 208 2.43 7.50 -10.89
N VAL A 209 3.48 7.21 -11.66
CA VAL A 209 4.66 6.50 -11.17
C VAL A 209 5.80 7.49 -11.03
N VAL A 210 6.43 7.54 -9.86
CA VAL A 210 7.58 8.40 -9.57
C VAL A 210 8.72 7.52 -9.08
N GLU A 211 9.85 7.57 -9.77
CA GLU A 211 11.07 6.91 -9.33
C GLU A 211 11.68 7.62 -8.12
N ARG A 212 12.20 6.85 -7.17
CA ARG A 212 12.89 7.32 -5.98
C ARG A 212 14.16 6.50 -5.73
N PRO A 213 15.17 7.11 -5.09
CA PRO A 213 16.27 6.35 -4.52
C PRO A 213 15.74 5.26 -3.56
N SER A 214 16.41 4.12 -3.55
CA SER A 214 16.07 2.99 -2.69
C SER A 214 17.33 2.28 -2.21
N ILE A 215 17.15 1.29 -1.34
CA ILE A 215 18.25 0.55 -0.73
C ILE A 215 19.01 -0.24 -1.81
N ARG A 216 20.33 -0.11 -1.81
CA ARG A 216 21.26 -0.86 -2.67
C ARG A 216 21.14 -2.37 -2.52
N ASN A 217 21.70 -3.07 -3.48
CA ASN A 217 21.80 -4.52 -3.42
C ASN A 217 22.78 -4.97 -2.32
N PHE A 218 22.50 -6.15 -1.77
CA PHE A 218 23.37 -6.88 -0.85
C PHE A 218 23.68 -8.29 -1.37
N PRO A 219 24.85 -8.86 -1.04
CA PRO A 219 25.19 -10.23 -1.40
C PRO A 219 24.18 -11.23 -0.82
N SER A 220 23.78 -12.23 -1.60
CA SER A 220 22.89 -13.31 -1.11
C SER A 220 23.64 -14.31 -0.22
N GLY A 221 23.00 -14.75 0.87
CA GLY A 221 23.41 -15.89 1.69
C GLY A 221 23.98 -15.56 3.08
N PRO A 222 23.87 -16.49 4.07
CA PRO A 222 24.44 -16.33 5.40
C PRO A 222 25.99 -16.33 5.35
N THR A 223 26.58 -15.83 6.43
CA THR A 223 28.03 -15.57 6.62
C THR A 223 28.98 -16.77 6.48
N GLY A 224 28.49 -17.98 6.17
CA GLY A 224 29.29 -19.19 6.02
C GLY A 224 29.48 -19.66 4.58
N GLN A 225 30.68 -19.45 4.04
CA GLN A 225 31.30 -20.32 3.02
C GLN A 225 30.68 -20.38 1.60
N SER A 226 30.57 -19.26 0.86
CA SER A 226 30.67 -19.38 -0.63
C SER A 226 30.87 -18.07 -1.40
N ALA A 227 30.40 -16.91 -0.91
CA ALA A 227 30.32 -15.72 -1.78
C ALA A 227 31.63 -14.95 -1.99
N CYS A 228 32.73 -15.27 -1.29
CA CYS A 228 34.02 -14.61 -1.52
C CYS A 228 34.97 -15.58 -2.23
N ARG A 229 34.94 -15.62 -3.57
CA ARG A 229 36.07 -16.20 -4.32
C ARG A 229 37.34 -15.41 -3.95
N PRO A 230 38.47 -16.08 -3.62
CA PRO A 230 39.66 -15.42 -3.07
C PRO A 230 40.51 -14.70 -4.13
N GLN A 231 39.89 -14.04 -5.12
CA GLN A 231 40.61 -13.34 -6.20
C GLN A 231 40.45 -11.81 -6.17
N THR A 232 39.64 -11.24 -5.28
CA THR A 232 39.51 -9.78 -5.15
C THR A 232 40.30 -9.28 -3.95
N SER A 233 41.06 -8.20 -4.16
CA SER A 233 41.94 -7.50 -3.22
C SER A 233 41.45 -7.44 -1.76
N THR A 234 42.40 -7.44 -0.82
CA THR A 234 42.18 -7.40 0.65
C THR A 234 41.22 -6.29 1.11
N LEU A 235 41.13 -5.19 0.36
CA LEU A 235 40.19 -4.08 0.57
C LEU A 235 38.73 -4.46 0.31
N HIS A 236 38.43 -5.26 -0.72
CA HIS A 236 37.08 -5.75 -1.01
C HIS A 236 36.57 -6.69 0.08
N HIS A 237 37.44 -7.52 0.66
CA HIS A 237 37.09 -8.40 1.77
C HIS A 237 36.74 -7.62 3.07
N LEU A 238 37.47 -6.52 3.35
CA LEU A 238 37.19 -5.63 4.48
C LEU A 238 35.89 -4.83 4.30
N LEU A 239 35.58 -4.39 3.08
CA LEU A 239 34.31 -3.73 2.76
C LEU A 239 33.13 -4.70 2.86
N CYS A 240 33.24 -5.91 2.30
CA CYS A 240 32.24 -6.96 2.47
C CYS A 240 32.01 -7.34 3.94
N LYS A 241 33.03 -7.34 4.81
CA LYS A 241 32.84 -7.58 6.26
C LYS A 241 32.12 -6.42 6.96
N ARG A 242 32.27 -5.19 6.48
CA ARG A 242 31.62 -4.00 7.05
C ARG A 242 30.14 -3.91 6.66
N ASP A 243 29.79 -4.37 5.47
CA ASP A 243 28.42 -4.46 4.92
C ASP A 243 27.62 -5.69 5.42
N ARG A 244 28.10 -6.38 6.46
CA ARG A 244 27.51 -7.64 6.98
C ARG A 244 27.16 -7.59 8.47
N ARG A 245 27.00 -6.39 9.02
CA ARG A 245 26.37 -6.19 10.34
C ARG A 245 25.00 -5.58 10.14
N ALA A 246 24.13 -5.72 11.13
CA ALA A 246 22.84 -5.06 11.16
C ALA A 246 22.96 -3.56 10.75
N ILE A 247 22.14 -3.14 9.79
CA ILE A 247 22.07 -1.75 9.34
C ILE A 247 20.79 -1.14 9.88
N SER A 248 20.88 -0.22 10.84
CA SER A 248 19.74 0.59 11.28
C SER A 248 19.66 1.89 10.46
N PHE A 249 18.47 2.27 10.03
CA PHE A 249 18.26 3.49 9.26
C PHE A 249 16.82 4.00 9.37
N ASN A 250 16.65 5.29 9.08
CA ASN A 250 15.33 5.89 8.92
C ASN A 250 14.95 5.95 7.44
N SER A 251 13.80 5.38 7.07
CA SER A 251 13.31 5.31 5.69
C SER A 251 13.16 6.68 5.00
N HIS A 252 12.96 7.77 5.75
CA HIS A 252 12.93 9.12 5.17
C HIS A 252 14.29 9.59 4.64
N HIS A 253 15.39 9.01 5.08
CA HIS A 253 16.71 9.33 4.54
C HIS A 253 17.08 8.48 3.30
N VAL A 254 16.23 7.51 2.94
CA VAL A 254 16.49 6.55 1.87
C VAL A 254 15.67 6.85 0.61
N SER A 255 14.37 7.16 0.73
CA SER A 255 13.47 7.20 -0.44
C SER A 255 12.72 8.52 -0.66
N LYS A 256 13.33 9.65 -0.24
CA LYS A 256 12.90 11.00 -0.64
C LYS A 256 13.63 11.41 -1.94
N PRO A 257 13.15 12.41 -2.68
CA PRO A 257 13.73 12.78 -3.98
C PRO A 257 15.23 13.06 -3.90
N GLU A 258 15.65 13.80 -2.87
CA GLU A 258 17.05 14.21 -2.65
C GLU A 258 17.84 13.23 -1.77
N SER A 259 17.31 12.03 -1.51
CA SER A 259 17.99 11.04 -0.66
C SER A 259 19.24 10.50 -1.32
N SER A 260 20.40 10.88 -0.81
CA SER A 260 21.70 10.38 -1.26
C SER A 260 22.53 9.93 -0.06
N SER A 261 22.88 8.64 -0.03
CA SER A 261 23.72 8.05 0.99
C SER A 261 24.41 6.79 0.45
N HIS A 262 25.34 6.22 1.22
CA HIS A 262 25.94 4.93 0.89
C HIS A 262 24.89 3.80 0.74
N LEU A 263 23.75 3.89 1.44
CA LEU A 263 22.67 2.92 1.34
C LEU A 263 21.86 3.04 0.04
N THR A 264 21.93 4.17 -0.65
CA THR A 264 21.21 4.40 -1.93
C THR A 264 22.13 4.41 -3.15
N SER A 265 23.40 4.03 -2.96
CA SER A 265 24.39 3.95 -4.04
C SER A 265 24.01 2.92 -5.11
N ARG A 266 24.21 3.30 -6.38
CA ARG A 266 23.97 2.47 -7.57
C ARG A 266 25.24 1.80 -8.10
N GLU A 267 26.28 1.66 -7.28
CA GLU A 267 27.57 1.08 -7.72
C GLU A 267 27.48 -0.44 -7.96
N ASN A 268 26.54 -1.14 -7.33
CA ASN A 268 26.40 -2.61 -7.37
C ASN A 268 25.12 -3.04 -8.12
N LEU A 269 24.90 -2.54 -9.34
CA LEU A 269 23.77 -2.98 -10.17
C LEU A 269 24.03 -4.39 -10.71
N GLU A 270 23.09 -5.30 -10.47
CA GLU A 270 23.19 -6.69 -10.85
C GLU A 270 21.84 -7.18 -11.42
N GLY A 271 21.88 -8.22 -12.26
CA GLY A 271 20.68 -8.84 -12.80
C GLY A 271 19.86 -7.93 -13.72
N GLN A 272 18.54 -8.11 -13.70
CA GLN A 272 17.61 -7.40 -14.55
C GLN A 272 17.32 -5.99 -14.00
N CYS A 273 17.39 -4.99 -14.87
CA CYS A 273 16.94 -3.63 -14.59
C CYS A 273 15.75 -3.32 -15.50
N ARG A 274 14.53 -3.60 -15.01
CA ARG A 274 13.29 -3.34 -15.73
C ARG A 274 12.50 -2.24 -15.03
N THR A 275 11.76 -1.47 -15.83
CA THR A 275 10.70 -0.58 -15.34
C THR A 275 9.44 -1.40 -15.03
N PRO A 276 8.60 -0.95 -14.09
CA PRO A 276 7.35 -1.65 -13.78
C PRO A 276 6.39 -1.62 -14.97
N SER A 277 5.63 -2.70 -15.12
CA SER A 277 4.58 -2.85 -16.13
C SER A 277 3.33 -2.08 -15.71
N ASN A 278 2.87 -1.17 -16.57
CA ASN A 278 1.63 -0.42 -16.35
C ASN A 278 0.40 -1.34 -16.20
N ASP A 279 0.35 -2.47 -16.91
CA ASP A 279 -0.73 -3.46 -16.77
C ASP A 279 -0.75 -4.08 -15.36
N VAL A 280 0.43 -4.41 -14.83
CA VAL A 280 0.57 -4.97 -13.48
C VAL A 280 0.15 -3.93 -12.43
N ILE A 281 0.65 -2.69 -12.55
CA ILE A 281 0.30 -1.60 -11.65
C ILE A 281 -1.20 -1.34 -11.65
N GLN A 282 -1.82 -1.28 -12.83
CA GLN A 282 -3.25 -1.04 -12.96
C GLN A 282 -4.07 -2.16 -12.32
N LYS A 283 -3.67 -3.43 -12.50
CA LYS A 283 -4.35 -4.56 -11.86
C LYS A 283 -4.23 -4.51 -10.33
N ILE A 284 -3.03 -4.27 -9.79
CA ILE A 284 -2.80 -4.16 -8.33
C ILE A 284 -3.62 -3.00 -7.77
N SER A 285 -3.54 -1.81 -8.38
CA SER A 285 -4.29 -0.62 -7.96
C SER A 285 -5.80 -0.91 -7.96
N ARG A 286 -6.34 -1.45 -9.05
CA ARG A 286 -7.76 -1.81 -9.14
C ARG A 286 -8.17 -2.80 -8.06
N CYS A 287 -7.39 -3.84 -7.83
CA CYS A 287 -7.70 -4.85 -6.81
C CYS A 287 -7.71 -4.24 -5.40
N LEU A 288 -6.67 -3.47 -5.04
CA LEU A 288 -6.62 -2.76 -3.75
C LEU A 288 -7.81 -1.82 -3.55
N ARG A 289 -8.19 -1.06 -4.58
CA ARG A 289 -9.37 -0.17 -4.52
C ARG A 289 -10.66 -0.95 -4.31
N GLN A 290 -10.84 -2.07 -5.02
CA GLN A 290 -12.04 -2.89 -4.91
C GLN A 290 -12.13 -3.62 -3.56
N THR A 291 -11.00 -4.07 -3.00
CA THR A 291 -10.97 -4.82 -1.75
C THR A 291 -11.07 -3.92 -0.52
N LEU A 292 -10.41 -2.76 -0.52
CA LEU A 292 -10.38 -1.85 0.62
C LEU A 292 -11.36 -0.69 0.52
N GLY A 293 -11.82 -0.32 -0.68
CA GLY A 293 -12.56 0.92 -0.89
C GLY A 293 -11.71 2.19 -0.76
N VAL A 294 -10.38 2.07 -0.79
CA VAL A 294 -9.47 3.23 -0.81
C VAL A 294 -9.42 3.86 -2.20
N SER A 295 -9.09 5.13 -2.26
CA SER A 295 -8.93 5.87 -3.51
C SER A 295 -7.72 6.80 -3.51
N LEU A 296 -7.30 7.29 -2.34
CA LEU A 296 -6.13 8.16 -2.17
C LEU A 296 -5.04 7.40 -1.43
N PHE A 297 -4.19 6.68 -2.16
CA PHE A 297 -3.13 5.88 -1.56
C PHE A 297 -1.89 5.83 -2.46
N GLY A 298 -0.77 5.41 -1.86
CA GLY A 298 0.48 5.15 -2.57
C GLY A 298 0.88 3.69 -2.42
N ILE A 299 1.47 3.12 -3.46
CA ILE A 299 2.05 1.77 -3.48
C ILE A 299 3.54 1.92 -3.75
N ASP A 300 4.37 1.34 -2.90
CA ASP A 300 5.81 1.30 -3.09
C ASP A 300 6.17 -0.04 -3.75
N ILE A 301 6.58 0.02 -5.03
CA ILE A 301 6.93 -1.15 -5.83
C ILE A 301 8.43 -1.17 -6.08
N ILE A 302 9.04 -2.33 -5.87
CA ILE A 302 10.40 -2.63 -6.31
C ILE A 302 10.36 -3.76 -7.35
N ILE A 303 11.36 -3.80 -8.23
CA ILE A 303 11.49 -4.84 -9.23
C ILE A 303 12.59 -5.81 -8.79
N ASN A 304 12.21 -7.06 -8.53
CA ASN A 304 13.16 -8.10 -8.17
C ASN A 304 14.17 -8.28 -9.31
N ASN A 305 15.45 -8.04 -9.05
CA ASN A 305 16.47 -8.08 -10.10
C ASN A 305 16.83 -9.50 -10.57
N GLN A 306 16.44 -10.54 -9.82
CA GLN A 306 16.64 -11.93 -10.23
C GLN A 306 15.51 -12.38 -11.15
N THR A 307 14.24 -12.15 -10.76
CA THR A 307 13.06 -12.66 -11.47
C THR A 307 12.41 -11.66 -12.41
N GLY A 308 12.58 -10.36 -12.18
CA GLY A 308 11.87 -9.28 -12.87
C GLY A 308 10.43 -9.06 -12.37
N GLN A 309 10.04 -9.70 -11.26
CA GLN A 309 8.71 -9.58 -10.67
C GLN A 309 8.55 -8.26 -9.88
N HIS A 310 7.30 -7.82 -9.75
CA HIS A 310 6.90 -6.63 -9.01
C HIS A 310 6.62 -7.02 -7.57
N ALA A 311 7.40 -6.49 -6.63
CA ALA A 311 7.14 -6.65 -5.21
C ALA A 311 6.56 -5.37 -4.63
N VAL A 312 5.36 -5.47 -4.07
CA VAL A 312 4.77 -4.39 -3.27
C VAL A 312 5.34 -4.50 -1.86
N ILE A 313 6.10 -3.48 -1.45
CA ILE A 313 6.81 -3.48 -0.16
C ILE A 313 6.25 -2.50 0.86
N ASP A 314 5.37 -1.59 0.45
CA ASP A 314 4.65 -0.68 1.33
C ASP A 314 3.38 -0.14 0.66
N ILE A 315 2.35 0.17 1.46
CA ILE A 315 1.15 0.88 1.02
C ILE A 315 0.86 1.99 2.01
N ASN A 316 0.57 3.18 1.50
CA ASN A 316 0.41 4.38 2.32
C ASN A 316 -0.93 5.06 2.06
N ALA A 317 -1.71 5.32 3.11
CA ALA A 317 -2.91 6.14 3.01
C ALA A 317 -2.56 7.62 2.79
N PHE A 318 -3.21 8.23 1.81
CA PHE A 318 -3.10 9.63 1.40
C PHE A 318 -1.65 10.16 1.53
N PRO A 319 -0.74 9.72 0.64
CA PRO A 319 0.68 10.09 0.70
C PRO A 319 0.91 11.56 0.31
N GLY A 320 2.16 11.92 0.07
CA GLY A 320 2.56 13.29 -0.24
C GLY A 320 2.41 13.72 -1.71
N TYR A 321 2.19 12.78 -2.65
CA TYR A 321 2.05 13.03 -4.09
C TYR A 321 3.16 13.90 -4.72
N GLU A 322 4.35 13.90 -4.10
CA GLU A 322 5.49 14.69 -4.54
C GLU A 322 6.07 14.11 -5.84
N GLY A 323 6.16 14.94 -6.87
CA GLY A 323 6.50 14.52 -8.23
C GLY A 323 5.27 14.23 -9.12
N VAL A 324 4.05 14.50 -8.65
CA VAL A 324 2.80 14.32 -9.41
C VAL A 324 2.18 15.69 -9.73
N PRO A 325 2.50 16.31 -10.88
CA PRO A 325 2.00 17.64 -11.21
C PRO A 325 0.46 17.68 -11.40
N GLU A 326 -0.13 16.59 -11.88
CA GLU A 326 -1.56 16.48 -12.16
C GLU A 326 -2.41 16.12 -10.92
N PHE A 327 -1.80 16.02 -9.73
CA PHE A 327 -2.47 15.53 -8.52
C PHE A 327 -3.83 16.21 -8.26
N PHE A 328 -3.90 17.54 -8.36
CA PHE A 328 -5.16 18.27 -8.14
C PHE A 328 -6.18 18.11 -9.25
N ASN A 329 -5.74 17.92 -10.49
CA ASN A 329 -6.65 17.63 -11.62
C ASN A 329 -7.26 16.23 -11.46
N ASP A 330 -6.44 15.24 -11.12
CA ASP A 330 -6.87 13.87 -10.86
C ASP A 330 -7.79 13.81 -9.63
N LEU A 331 -7.46 14.52 -8.55
CA LEU A 331 -8.27 14.57 -7.34
C LEU A 331 -9.63 15.23 -7.61
N LEU A 332 -9.66 16.30 -8.40
CA LEU A 332 -10.90 16.98 -8.77
C LEU A 332 -11.77 16.09 -9.67
N ALA A 333 -11.15 15.38 -10.63
CA ALA A 333 -11.86 14.43 -11.48
C ALA A 333 -12.45 13.28 -10.66
N HIS A 334 -11.66 12.69 -9.77
CA HIS A 334 -12.12 11.64 -8.85
C HIS A 334 -13.26 12.12 -7.96
N LEU A 335 -13.09 13.27 -7.29
CA LEU A 335 -14.13 13.89 -6.46
C LEU A 335 -15.41 14.17 -7.25
N THR A 336 -15.28 14.63 -8.50
CA THR A 336 -16.45 14.89 -9.35
C THR A 336 -17.17 13.61 -9.73
N ASN A 337 -16.45 12.52 -10.01
CA ASN A 337 -17.05 11.23 -10.37
C ASN A 337 -17.81 10.62 -9.19
N ILE A 338 -17.23 10.60 -7.99
CA ILE A 338 -17.91 10.06 -6.80
C ILE A 338 -19.16 10.87 -6.46
N LEU A 339 -19.13 12.19 -6.62
CA LEU A 339 -20.30 13.05 -6.35
C LEU A 339 -21.41 12.88 -7.41
N GLN A 340 -21.10 12.33 -8.60
CA GLN A 340 -22.07 11.99 -9.63
C GLN A 340 -22.73 10.63 -9.38
N ASP A 341 -21.95 9.63 -8.97
CA ASP A 341 -22.44 8.26 -8.75
C ASP A 341 -23.46 8.19 -7.60
N HIS A 342 -23.44 9.16 -6.67
CA HIS A 342 -24.36 9.26 -5.54
C HIS A 342 -25.61 10.13 -5.80
N LEU A 343 -26.02 10.33 -7.06
CA LEU A 343 -27.32 10.96 -7.36
C LEU A 343 -28.50 10.03 -6.99
N PRO A 344 -29.66 10.57 -6.55
CA PRO A 344 -30.83 9.76 -6.22
C PRO A 344 -31.36 9.06 -7.48
N GLY A 345 -31.14 7.74 -7.58
CA GLY A 345 -31.58 6.92 -8.71
C GLY A 345 -30.54 5.93 -9.27
N GLY A 346 -29.27 6.03 -8.85
CA GLY A 346 -28.24 5.01 -9.13
C GLY A 346 -28.26 3.87 -8.11
N PRO A 347 -27.77 2.66 -8.45
CA PRO A 347 -27.62 1.59 -7.46
C PRO A 347 -26.67 2.07 -6.36
N LEU A 348 -27.18 2.17 -5.13
CA LEU A 348 -26.40 2.47 -3.93
C LEU A 348 -25.23 1.48 -3.81
N ARG A 349 -24.01 1.91 -4.17
CA ARG A 349 -22.81 1.29 -3.62
C ARG A 349 -22.61 1.87 -2.23
N VAL A 350 -23.24 1.22 -1.25
CA VAL A 350 -22.99 1.47 0.16
C VAL A 350 -21.50 1.25 0.40
N ASN A 351 -20.77 2.33 0.69
CA ASN A 351 -19.43 2.27 1.26
C ASN A 351 -19.57 1.78 2.70
N GLY A 352 -19.63 0.47 2.86
CA GLY A 352 -19.75 -0.16 4.18
C GLY A 352 -20.13 -1.62 4.00
N VAL A 353 -19.12 -2.50 4.13
CA VAL A 353 -19.24 -3.94 4.30
C VAL A 353 -20.24 -4.59 3.34
N ALA A 354 -19.72 -5.15 2.23
CA ALA A 354 -20.41 -6.31 1.68
C ALA A 354 -20.58 -7.29 2.84
N GLN A 355 -21.82 -7.45 3.31
CA GLN A 355 -22.20 -8.62 4.10
C GLN A 355 -21.52 -9.78 3.41
N SER A 356 -20.74 -10.54 4.16
CA SER A 356 -19.99 -11.70 3.69
C SER A 356 -20.92 -12.62 2.89
N LEU A 357 -20.99 -12.38 1.59
CA LEU A 357 -21.46 -13.33 0.63
C LEU A 357 -20.28 -14.27 0.43
N PRO A 358 -20.46 -15.59 0.62
CA PRO A 358 -19.37 -16.51 0.44
C PRO A 358 -18.92 -16.38 -1.01
N VAL A 359 -17.64 -16.06 -1.18
CA VAL A 359 -16.96 -16.28 -2.45
C VAL A 359 -17.10 -17.77 -2.73
N ALA A 360 -18.06 -18.13 -3.58
CA ALA A 360 -18.16 -19.46 -4.16
C ALA A 360 -17.01 -19.62 -5.16
N CYS A 361 -15.80 -19.76 -4.63
CA CYS A 361 -14.70 -20.41 -5.31
C CYS A 361 -14.84 -21.89 -4.94
N GLU A 362 -15.50 -22.65 -5.82
CA GLU A 362 -15.41 -24.11 -5.80
C GLU A 362 -13.94 -24.49 -6.01
N VAL A 363 -13.26 -24.76 -4.91
CA VAL A 363 -11.98 -25.46 -4.90
C VAL A 363 -12.12 -26.59 -3.88
N SER A 364 -12.33 -27.78 -4.42
CA SER A 364 -12.24 -29.02 -3.66
C SER A 364 -10.82 -29.16 -3.12
N CYS A 365 -10.63 -28.89 -1.83
CA CYS A 365 -9.41 -29.30 -1.14
C CYS A 365 -9.70 -30.62 -0.44
N GLY A 366 -9.05 -31.68 -0.95
CA GLY A 366 -9.08 -33.00 -0.37
C GLY A 366 -8.27 -33.07 0.93
N SER A 367 -8.64 -34.08 1.72
CA SER A 367 -7.92 -34.64 2.87
C SER A 367 -7.78 -33.76 4.12
N CYS A 368 -8.79 -33.85 5.00
CA CYS A 368 -8.52 -34.04 6.42
C CYS A 368 -9.42 -35.17 6.93
N TRP A 369 -8.79 -36.24 7.39
CA TRP A 369 -9.44 -37.45 7.88
C TRP A 369 -10.12 -37.16 9.21
N VAL A 370 -11.45 -37.27 9.25
CA VAL A 370 -12.20 -37.52 10.48
C VAL A 370 -13.16 -38.66 10.20
N ILE A 371 -12.93 -39.75 10.91
CA ILE A 371 -13.77 -40.95 10.96
C ILE A 371 -15.04 -40.57 11.72
N ASP A 372 -16.20 -40.65 11.07
CA ASP A 372 -17.34 -41.39 11.64
C ASP A 372 -18.49 -41.62 10.64
N SER A 373 -18.77 -42.90 10.42
CA SER A 373 -20.06 -43.57 10.16
C SER A 373 -20.99 -43.06 9.05
N GLU A 374 -20.91 -43.72 7.88
CA GLU A 374 -21.88 -43.63 6.78
C GLU A 374 -23.22 -44.33 7.06
N GLY A 375 -24.29 -43.69 6.60
CA GLY A 375 -25.57 -44.30 6.23
C GLY A 375 -26.05 -43.81 4.86
N MET A 376 -25.81 -44.63 3.83
CA MET A 376 -26.62 -44.91 2.62
C MET A 376 -27.13 -43.81 1.64
N LYS A 377 -26.78 -44.06 0.35
CA LYS A 377 -27.54 -43.92 -0.94
C LYS A 377 -27.75 -42.51 -1.51
N LYS A 378 -27.17 -42.12 -2.67
CA LYS A 378 -27.24 -42.57 -4.10
C LYS A 378 -28.37 -41.88 -4.90
N ASP A 379 -27.97 -41.28 -6.03
CA ASP A 379 -28.71 -40.91 -7.27
C ASP A 379 -28.61 -39.40 -7.60
N SER A 380 -28.77 -38.93 -8.83
CA SER A 380 -28.13 -39.23 -10.13
C SER A 380 -28.58 -38.11 -11.10
N HIS A 381 -27.75 -37.80 -12.11
CA HIS A 381 -28.09 -37.29 -13.45
C HIS A 381 -28.37 -35.80 -13.79
N GLN A 382 -27.75 -35.43 -14.94
CA GLN A 382 -28.08 -34.42 -15.97
C GLN A 382 -27.76 -32.95 -15.62
N GLY A 383 -26.96 -32.17 -16.35
CA GLY A 383 -26.47 -32.24 -17.73
C GLY A 383 -27.23 -31.22 -18.59
N LEU A 384 -26.64 -30.05 -18.88
CA LEU A 384 -27.03 -29.16 -20.00
C LEU A 384 -25.96 -28.09 -20.25
N SER A 385 -25.43 -28.12 -21.48
CA SER A 385 -24.53 -27.15 -22.09
C SER A 385 -25.33 -25.99 -22.66
N CYS A 386 -24.80 -24.77 -22.66
CA CYS A 386 -25.07 -23.77 -23.70
C CYS A 386 -23.94 -22.73 -23.78
N CYS A 387 -23.23 -22.74 -24.91
CA CYS A 387 -22.39 -21.66 -25.40
C CYS A 387 -23.26 -20.44 -25.76
N ASN A 388 -22.77 -19.23 -25.53
CA ASN A 388 -22.97 -18.12 -26.47
C ASN A 388 -21.92 -17.03 -26.27
N SER A 389 -21.47 -16.54 -27.41
CA SER A 389 -20.42 -15.58 -27.68
C SER A 389 -20.94 -14.14 -27.71
N ASP A 390 -19.99 -13.21 -27.57
CA ASP A 390 -19.98 -11.80 -28.02
C ASP A 390 -20.91 -10.78 -27.33
N LEU A 391 -20.30 -9.79 -26.67
CA LEU A 391 -20.21 -8.40 -27.18
C LEU A 391 -19.48 -7.51 -26.15
N ALA A 392 -18.33 -6.97 -26.54
CA ALA A 392 -17.57 -5.98 -25.77
C ALA A 392 -18.05 -4.55 -26.08
N PRO A 393 -18.21 -3.65 -25.09
CA PRO A 393 -18.22 -2.21 -25.32
C PRO A 393 -16.81 -1.62 -25.14
N LYS A 394 -16.34 -0.90 -26.16
CA LYS A 394 -15.10 -0.12 -26.15
C LYS A 394 -15.25 1.09 -25.23
N TYR A 395 -14.52 1.12 -24.11
CA TYR A 395 -14.21 2.35 -23.37
C TYR A 395 -12.76 2.75 -23.63
N GLN A 396 -12.54 3.90 -24.26
CA GLN A 396 -11.21 4.50 -24.40
C GLN A 396 -10.80 5.12 -23.06
N HIS A 397 -9.94 4.43 -22.30
CA HIS A 397 -9.23 5.01 -21.16
C HIS A 397 -7.95 5.70 -21.65
N HIS A 398 -7.81 7.00 -21.35
CA HIS A 398 -6.53 7.69 -21.47
C HIS A 398 -5.65 7.35 -20.26
N CYS A 399 -4.81 6.33 -20.37
CA CYS A 399 -3.63 6.17 -19.53
C CYS A 399 -2.50 7.01 -20.13
N ARG A 400 -1.94 7.98 -19.40
CA ARG A 400 -0.76 8.73 -19.83
C ARG A 400 0.36 8.53 -18.82
N SER A 401 1.32 7.70 -19.20
CA SER A 401 2.62 7.59 -18.55
C SER A 401 3.49 8.74 -19.07
N THR A 402 3.90 9.66 -18.19
CA THR A 402 4.97 10.61 -18.47
C THR A 402 6.23 10.10 -17.79
N LEU A 403 7.03 9.32 -18.50
CA LEU A 403 8.45 9.17 -18.19
C LEU A 403 9.13 10.43 -18.73
N ALA A 404 9.70 11.24 -17.84
CA ALA A 404 10.51 12.39 -18.26
C ALA A 404 11.80 11.86 -18.92
N ALA A 405 11.92 12.03 -20.24
CA ALA A 405 13.14 11.74 -20.97
C ALA A 405 14.09 12.94 -20.86
N GLU A 406 15.27 12.73 -20.26
CA GLU A 406 16.38 13.67 -20.33
C GLU A 406 16.89 13.77 -21.78
N ALA A 407 16.97 14.99 -22.30
CA ALA A 407 17.58 15.27 -23.59
C ALA A 407 19.12 15.25 -23.47
N PRO A 408 19.85 14.74 -24.47
CA PRO A 408 21.31 14.76 -24.45
C PRO A 408 21.80 16.16 -24.83
N SER A 409 22.60 16.76 -23.95
CA SER A 409 23.42 17.92 -24.26
C SER A 409 24.57 17.52 -25.19
N GLN A 410 24.64 18.18 -26.35
CA GLN A 410 25.88 18.37 -27.11
C GLN A 410 26.34 19.82 -26.95
#